data_AF-A0A0A7UUX5-F1
#
_entry.id   AF-A0A0A7UUX5-F1
#
_cell.length_a   1.000
_cell.length_b   1.000
_cell.length_c   1.000
_cell.angle_alpha   90.00
_cell.angle_beta   90.00
_cell.angle_gamma   90.00
#
_symmetry.space_group_name_H-M   'P 1'
#
loop_
_entity.id
_entity.type
_entity.pdbx_description
1 polymer ?
#
loop_
_entity_poly.entity_id
_entity_poly.type
_entity_poly.pdbx_seq_one_letter_code
_entity_poly.pdbx_strand_id
1 'polypeptide(L)'
;MPSPKTLTIIAMLSILTQGCKKSSIIEKQFNYAIIFSDATEYFFEIQKTPFIKNEILFINDKNLEIAKDRLETTKKILLTHKSNNEILNTTRLKEKIFHLSKIKFSLKKSIDFLLNENPTNLQKTLLLRDKSLNNEDLEYLEKKGKEKNVNITLINERNISYIKTLITPEIETIILFSLRDNNIILKKISNSPFFKNIKFILIGNTRKDLNIIKLKYAITLKEFDLIKIVKDIEKNFQYEFSIYKQ
;
A
#
# COMPACT_ATOMS: atom_id res chain seq x y z
N MET A 1 -35.09 -25.49 -47.71
CA MET A 1 -34.61 -25.71 -46.32
C MET A 1 -33.09 -25.79 -46.35
N PRO A 2 -32.36 -25.05 -45.49
CA PRO A 2 -30.91 -25.15 -45.47
C PRO A 2 -30.50 -26.58 -45.11
N SER A 3 -29.47 -27.10 -45.79
CA SER A 3 -29.02 -28.47 -45.56
C SER A 3 -28.46 -28.62 -44.13
N PRO A 4 -28.48 -29.83 -43.55
CA PRO A 4 -27.95 -30.07 -42.21
C PRO A 4 -26.51 -29.56 -42.04
N LYS A 5 -25.68 -29.72 -43.08
CA LYS A 5 -24.29 -29.21 -43.12
C LYS A 5 -24.22 -27.69 -43.05
N THR A 6 -25.14 -26.98 -43.71
CA THR A 6 -25.23 -25.52 -43.68
C THR A 6 -25.62 -25.04 -42.27
N LEU A 7 -26.54 -25.74 -41.61
CA LEU A 7 -26.93 -25.45 -40.23
C LEU A 7 -25.78 -25.69 -39.24
N THR A 8 -24.99 -26.75 -39.42
CA THR A 8 -23.81 -27.03 -38.58
C THR A 8 -22.75 -25.95 -38.74
N ILE A 9 -22.48 -25.50 -39.98
CA ILE A 9 -21.49 -24.43 -40.25
C ILE A 9 -21.94 -23.11 -39.62
N ILE A 10 -23.22 -22.74 -39.74
CA ILE A 10 -23.77 -21.52 -39.13
C ILE A 10 -23.71 -21.60 -37.59
N ALA A 11 -24.01 -22.76 -37.00
CA ALA A 11 -23.90 -22.97 -35.55
C ALA A 11 -22.44 -22.93 -35.06
N MET A 12 -21.49 -23.46 -35.83
CA MET A 12 -20.07 -23.39 -35.49
C MET A 12 -19.54 -21.95 -35.58
N LEU A 13 -19.95 -21.20 -36.62
CA LEU A 13 -19.64 -19.79 -36.79
C LEU A 13 -20.24 -18.93 -35.67
N SER A 14 -21.48 -19.21 -35.24
CA SER A 14 -22.09 -18.46 -34.13
C SER A 14 -21.39 -18.72 -32.80
N ILE A 15 -20.98 -19.96 -32.50
CA ILE A 15 -20.17 -20.31 -31.31
C ILE A 15 -18.77 -19.66 -31.38
N LEU A 16 -18.15 -19.57 -32.56
CA LEU A 16 -16.86 -18.89 -32.75
C LEU A 16 -16.97 -17.36 -32.63
N THR A 17 -18.10 -16.76 -33.03
CA THR A 17 -18.36 -15.31 -32.83
C THR A 17 -18.79 -14.96 -31.40
N GLN A 18 -19.21 -15.95 -30.59
CA GLN A 18 -19.25 -15.86 -29.13
C GLN A 18 -17.85 -16.01 -28.52
N GLY A 19 -16.80 -15.60 -29.25
CA GLY A 19 -15.49 -15.38 -28.67
C GLY A 19 -15.66 -14.62 -27.37
N CYS A 20 -15.11 -15.16 -26.29
CA CYS A 20 -15.21 -14.59 -24.95
C CYS A 20 -14.96 -13.08 -25.04
N LYS A 21 -16.02 -12.27 -25.03
CA LYS A 21 -15.92 -10.85 -24.74
C LYS A 21 -15.31 -10.83 -23.35
N LYS A 22 -14.01 -10.54 -23.29
CA LYS A 22 -13.33 -10.25 -22.03
C LYS A 22 -14.13 -9.10 -21.46
N SER A 23 -15.01 -9.38 -20.49
CA SER A 23 -15.99 -8.43 -19.95
C SER A 23 -15.25 -7.12 -19.74
N SER A 24 -15.55 -6.11 -20.55
CA SER A 24 -14.81 -4.86 -20.46
C SER A 24 -15.11 -4.29 -19.08
N ILE A 25 -14.12 -3.67 -18.44
CA ILE A 25 -14.33 -3.04 -17.12
C ILE A 25 -15.47 -2.01 -17.15
N ILE A 26 -15.76 -1.50 -18.35
CA ILE A 26 -16.85 -0.59 -18.71
C ILE A 26 -18.25 -1.20 -18.42
N GLU A 27 -18.41 -2.52 -18.55
CA GLU A 27 -19.69 -3.22 -18.37
C GLU A 27 -19.94 -3.68 -16.92
N LYS A 28 -18.90 -3.68 -16.08
CA LYS A 28 -19.00 -4.18 -14.70
C LYS A 28 -19.48 -3.08 -13.75
N GLN A 29 -20.41 -3.43 -12.87
CA GLN A 29 -20.92 -2.51 -11.86
C GLN A 29 -19.92 -2.34 -10.71
N PHE A 30 -19.83 -1.11 -10.20
CA PHE A 30 -19.06 -0.76 -9.00
C PHE A 30 -19.75 0.39 -8.26
N ASN A 31 -19.63 0.37 -6.93
CA ASN A 31 -20.23 1.35 -6.03
C ASN A 31 -19.20 2.35 -5.50
N TYR A 32 -17.91 2.03 -5.60
CA TYR A 32 -16.80 2.84 -5.09
C TYR A 32 -15.69 2.89 -6.12
N ALA A 33 -14.83 3.92 -6.05
CA ALA A 33 -13.63 3.99 -6.86
C ALA A 33 -12.42 4.44 -6.04
N ILE A 34 -11.25 3.90 -6.36
CA ILE A 34 -9.96 4.34 -5.86
C ILE A 34 -9.12 4.76 -7.06
N ILE A 35 -8.72 6.02 -7.05
CA ILE A 35 -8.04 6.66 -8.17
C ILE A 35 -6.58 6.93 -7.81
N PHE A 36 -5.70 6.42 -8.66
CA PHE A 36 -4.25 6.51 -8.50
C PHE A 36 -3.62 7.42 -9.53
N SER A 37 -2.46 7.98 -9.18
CA SER A 37 -1.47 8.46 -10.13
C SER A 37 -0.46 7.35 -10.39
N ASP A 38 0.40 7.50 -11.41
CA ASP A 38 1.50 6.56 -11.62
C ASP A 38 2.39 6.40 -10.36
N ALA A 39 2.64 7.50 -9.64
CA ALA A 39 3.45 7.48 -8.43
C ALA A 39 2.77 6.73 -7.26
N THR A 40 1.46 6.95 -7.06
CA THR A 40 0.73 6.31 -5.96
C THR A 40 0.34 4.87 -6.29
N GLU A 41 -0.02 4.56 -7.54
CA GLU A 41 -0.22 3.18 -8.01
C GLU A 41 1.06 2.35 -7.81
N TYR A 42 2.22 2.98 -8.05
CA TYR A 42 3.50 2.36 -7.80
C TYR A 42 3.74 2.05 -6.31
N PHE A 43 3.24 2.89 -5.40
CA PHE A 43 3.45 2.74 -3.96
C PHE A 43 2.67 1.57 -3.34
N PHE A 44 1.46 1.26 -3.84
CA PHE A 44 0.60 0.23 -3.25
C PHE A 44 0.85 -1.17 -3.83
N GLU A 45 0.72 -2.20 -2.98
CA GLU A 45 0.68 -3.60 -3.39
C GLU A 45 -0.72 -3.95 -3.91
N ILE A 46 -0.97 -3.62 -5.18
CA ILE A 46 -2.24 -3.86 -5.89
C ILE A 46 -2.01 -4.54 -7.24
N GLN A 47 -3.07 -5.17 -7.77
CA GLN A 47 -3.09 -5.65 -9.15
C GLN A 47 -2.92 -4.51 -10.16
N LYS A 48 -2.55 -4.85 -11.40
CA LYS A 48 -2.40 -3.86 -12.47
C LYS A 48 -3.75 -3.21 -12.79
N THR A 49 -3.81 -1.88 -12.71
CA THR A 49 -5.03 -1.13 -13.06
C THR A 49 -5.26 -1.09 -14.58
N PRO A 50 -6.51 -0.95 -15.06
CA PRO A 50 -7.75 -0.93 -14.28
C PRO A 50 -8.24 -2.34 -13.89
N PHE A 51 -8.90 -2.47 -12.74
CA PHE A 51 -9.62 -3.69 -12.34
C PHE A 51 -10.75 -3.37 -11.34
N ILE A 52 -11.68 -4.31 -11.16
CA ILE A 52 -12.76 -4.20 -10.17
C ILE A 52 -12.67 -5.37 -9.20
N LYS A 53 -12.77 -5.07 -7.90
CA LYS A 53 -12.83 -6.07 -6.83
C LYS A 53 -13.75 -5.58 -5.71
N ASN A 54 -14.60 -6.45 -5.19
CA ASN A 54 -15.53 -6.14 -4.09
C ASN A 54 -16.39 -4.88 -4.35
N GLU A 55 -16.83 -4.70 -5.60
CA GLU A 55 -17.58 -3.53 -6.10
C GLU A 55 -16.81 -2.20 -6.08
N ILE A 56 -15.49 -2.26 -6.11
CA ILE A 56 -14.60 -1.10 -6.11
C ILE A 56 -13.80 -1.11 -7.39
N LEU A 57 -13.85 -0.01 -8.14
CA LEU A 57 -12.97 0.25 -9.28
C LEU A 57 -11.60 0.74 -8.78
N PHE A 58 -10.53 0.05 -9.17
CA PHE A 58 -9.16 0.50 -9.03
C PHE A 58 -8.68 0.98 -10.39
N ILE A 59 -8.31 2.26 -10.49
CA ILE A 59 -7.97 2.87 -11.79
C ILE A 59 -6.92 3.97 -11.65
N ASN A 60 -6.04 4.05 -12.64
CA ASN A 60 -5.16 5.20 -12.79
C ASN A 60 -5.90 6.38 -13.42
N ASP A 61 -5.63 7.58 -12.93
CA ASP A 61 -6.21 8.85 -13.34
C ASP A 61 -6.14 9.06 -14.86
N LYS A 62 -5.03 8.65 -15.49
CA LYS A 62 -4.85 8.77 -16.95
C LYS A 62 -5.80 7.91 -17.78
N ASN A 63 -6.43 6.91 -17.15
CA ASN A 63 -7.32 5.96 -17.79
C ASN A 63 -8.80 6.22 -17.48
N LEU A 64 -9.16 7.30 -16.77
CA LEU A 64 -10.53 7.51 -16.28
C LEU A 64 -11.59 7.60 -17.38
N GLU A 65 -11.22 7.96 -18.61
CA GLU A 65 -12.18 8.06 -19.72
C GLU A 65 -12.95 6.76 -19.93
N ILE A 66 -12.32 5.59 -19.71
CA ILE A 66 -12.97 4.28 -19.88
C ILE A 66 -14.11 4.03 -18.88
N ALA A 67 -14.18 4.79 -17.78
CA ALA A 67 -15.13 4.61 -16.69
C ALA A 67 -15.95 5.88 -16.38
N LYS A 68 -15.79 6.95 -17.18
CA LYS A 68 -16.36 8.28 -16.95
C LYS A 68 -17.85 8.26 -16.61
N ASP A 69 -18.65 7.62 -17.46
CA ASP A 69 -20.11 7.59 -17.28
C ASP A 69 -20.53 6.82 -16.02
N ARG A 70 -19.75 5.82 -15.61
CA ARG A 70 -20.03 5.04 -14.40
C ARG A 70 -19.56 5.78 -13.15
N LEU A 71 -18.50 6.57 -13.24
CA LEU A 71 -17.99 7.38 -12.13
C LEU A 71 -19.08 8.32 -11.58
N GLU A 72 -19.91 8.86 -12.46
CA GLU A 72 -21.07 9.71 -12.11
C GLU A 72 -22.08 9.02 -11.18
N THR A 73 -22.17 7.69 -11.22
CA THR A 73 -23.10 6.89 -10.39
C THR A 73 -22.46 6.31 -9.14
N THR A 74 -21.13 6.40 -8.99
CA THR A 74 -20.39 5.91 -7.82
C THR A 74 -20.84 6.61 -6.54
N LYS A 75 -20.76 5.91 -5.39
CA LYS A 75 -21.13 6.45 -4.07
C LYS A 75 -20.00 7.29 -3.45
N LYS A 76 -18.78 6.76 -3.43
CA LYS A 76 -17.59 7.44 -2.90
C LYS A 76 -16.38 7.18 -3.80
N ILE A 77 -15.49 8.16 -3.85
CA ILE A 77 -14.24 8.10 -4.63
C ILE A 77 -13.08 8.46 -3.70
N LEU A 78 -12.11 7.56 -3.56
CA LEU A 78 -10.86 7.83 -2.85
C LEU A 78 -9.79 8.27 -3.86
N LEU A 79 -9.37 9.54 -3.79
CA LEU A 79 -8.21 10.05 -4.54
C LEU A 79 -6.95 9.87 -3.70
N THR A 80 -5.97 9.16 -4.24
CA THR A 80 -4.67 8.95 -3.57
C THR A 80 -3.69 10.11 -3.78
N HIS A 81 -3.97 11.01 -4.71
CA HIS A 81 -3.18 12.20 -5.04
C HIS A 81 -4.07 13.42 -5.30
N LYS A 82 -3.46 14.60 -5.49
CA LYS A 82 -4.15 15.78 -6.03
C LYS A 82 -4.21 15.64 -7.55
N SER A 83 -5.40 15.41 -8.09
CA SER A 83 -5.65 15.29 -9.53
C SER A 83 -6.07 16.63 -10.14
N ASN A 84 -5.66 16.87 -11.39
CA ASN A 84 -6.15 17.96 -12.24
C ASN A 84 -7.05 17.44 -13.37
N ASN A 85 -7.48 16.17 -13.31
CA ASN A 85 -8.30 15.58 -14.37
C ASN A 85 -9.69 16.23 -14.41
N GLU A 86 -10.07 16.72 -15.58
CA GLU A 86 -11.32 17.44 -15.80
C GLU A 86 -12.55 16.60 -15.48
N ILE A 87 -12.50 15.27 -15.71
CA ILE A 87 -13.59 14.35 -15.36
C ILE A 87 -13.91 14.46 -13.88
N LEU A 88 -12.91 14.56 -13.01
CA LEU A 88 -13.09 14.65 -11.57
C LEU A 88 -13.49 16.05 -11.09
N ASN A 89 -13.47 17.05 -11.98
CA ASN A 89 -13.67 18.46 -11.63
C ASN A 89 -15.15 18.88 -11.64
N THR A 90 -16.07 17.99 -12.04
CA THR A 90 -17.51 18.25 -11.99
C THR A 90 -18.00 18.39 -10.55
N THR A 91 -18.96 19.28 -10.29
CA THR A 91 -19.50 19.52 -8.95
C THR A 91 -19.98 18.22 -8.28
N ARG A 92 -20.68 17.38 -9.04
CA ARG A 92 -21.24 16.12 -8.57
C ARG A 92 -20.19 15.09 -8.15
N LEU A 93 -19.05 15.04 -8.85
CA LEU A 93 -17.97 14.12 -8.48
C LEU A 93 -17.16 14.67 -7.32
N LYS A 94 -16.91 15.98 -7.26
CA LYS A 94 -16.21 16.64 -6.14
C LYS A 94 -16.82 16.33 -4.78
N GLU A 95 -18.15 16.32 -4.69
CA GLU A 95 -18.86 16.00 -3.44
C GLU A 95 -18.64 14.56 -2.96
N LYS A 96 -18.28 13.65 -3.86
CA LYS A 96 -18.03 12.22 -3.57
C LYS A 96 -16.55 11.93 -3.30
N ILE A 97 -15.67 12.89 -3.56
CA ILE A 97 -14.21 12.72 -3.49
C ILE A 97 -13.72 12.90 -2.05
N PHE A 98 -13.02 11.89 -1.58
CA PHE A 98 -12.20 11.92 -0.38
C PHE A 98 -10.74 11.82 -0.79
N HIS A 99 -9.89 12.66 -0.21
CA HIS A 99 -8.46 12.59 -0.45
C HIS A 99 -7.80 11.73 0.61
N LEU A 100 -6.95 10.79 0.18
CA LEU A 100 -6.13 9.97 1.07
C LEU A 100 -5.29 10.84 2.04
N SER A 101 -4.85 12.02 1.58
CA SER A 101 -4.11 12.99 2.41
C SER A 101 -4.91 13.56 3.58
N LYS A 102 -6.24 13.45 3.57
CA LYS A 102 -7.11 13.86 4.68
C LYS A 102 -7.35 12.75 5.69
N ILE A 103 -6.93 11.51 5.41
CA ILE A 103 -7.01 10.42 6.36
C ILE A 103 -5.90 10.58 7.38
N LYS A 104 -6.24 10.55 8.67
CA LYS A 104 -5.26 10.47 9.73
C LYS A 104 -4.75 9.04 9.83
N PHE A 105 -3.49 8.81 9.48
CA PHE A 105 -2.85 7.52 9.68
C PHE A 105 -2.16 7.47 11.03
N SER A 106 -2.26 6.33 11.74
CA SER A 106 -1.56 6.11 12.99
C SER A 106 -0.84 4.76 13.02
N LEU A 107 0.35 4.78 13.61
CA LEU A 107 1.19 3.61 13.85
C LEU A 107 1.14 3.11 15.30
N LYS A 108 0.36 3.74 16.19
CA LYS A 108 0.32 3.42 17.63
C LYS A 108 0.14 1.93 17.90
N LYS A 109 -0.88 1.31 17.30
CA LYS A 109 -1.12 -0.14 17.42
C LYS A 109 0.05 -0.99 16.92
N SER A 110 0.68 -0.58 15.83
CA SER A 110 1.87 -1.27 15.30
C SER A 110 3.07 -1.13 16.23
N ILE A 111 3.29 0.06 16.80
CA ILE A 111 4.33 0.30 17.81
C ILE A 111 4.10 -0.58 19.03
N ASP A 112 2.87 -0.63 19.53
CA ASP A 112 2.51 -1.48 20.67
C ASP A 112 2.74 -2.97 20.37
N PHE A 113 2.30 -3.45 19.21
CA PHE A 113 2.56 -4.82 18.79
C PHE A 113 4.06 -5.14 18.77
N LEU A 114 4.87 -4.24 18.22
CA LEU A 114 6.32 -4.45 18.08
C LEU A 114 7.08 -4.39 19.40
N LEU A 115 6.68 -3.49 20.31
CA LEU A 115 7.37 -3.26 21.58
C LEU A 115 6.80 -4.04 22.76
N ASN A 116 5.55 -4.50 22.69
CA ASN A 116 4.86 -5.21 23.78
C ASN A 116 4.48 -6.66 23.43
N GLU A 117 4.04 -6.94 22.20
CA GLU A 117 3.33 -8.19 21.89
C GLU A 117 4.18 -9.23 21.11
N ASN A 118 5.40 -8.89 20.69
CA ASN A 118 6.24 -9.75 19.85
C ASN A 118 7.36 -10.44 20.65
N PRO A 119 7.66 -11.74 20.42
CA PRO A 119 8.82 -12.46 20.99
C PRO A 119 10.19 -11.99 20.47
N THR A 120 10.27 -10.80 19.89
CA THR A 120 11.55 -10.27 19.40
C THR A 120 12.36 -9.87 20.61
N ASN A 121 13.49 -10.54 20.85
CA ASN A 121 14.40 -10.14 21.90
C ASN A 121 14.91 -8.73 21.60
N LEU A 122 14.38 -7.73 22.31
CA LEU A 122 14.71 -6.32 22.11
C LEU A 122 16.22 -6.05 22.29
N GLN A 123 16.92 -6.88 23.09
CA GLN A 123 18.37 -6.81 23.23
C GLN A 123 19.12 -7.15 21.93
N LYS A 124 18.53 -7.99 21.07
CA LYS A 124 19.07 -8.39 19.76
C LYS A 124 18.44 -7.63 18.59
N THR A 125 17.74 -6.53 18.89
CA THR A 125 16.98 -5.76 17.91
C THR A 125 17.53 -4.35 17.78
N LEU A 126 17.85 -3.94 16.56
CA LEU A 126 18.21 -2.56 16.25
C LEU A 126 16.97 -1.82 15.71
N LEU A 127 16.54 -0.78 16.41
CA LEU A 127 15.39 0.05 16.04
C LEU A 127 15.89 1.35 15.40
N LEU A 128 15.48 1.58 14.17
CA LEU A 128 15.87 2.75 13.40
C LEU A 128 14.63 3.53 12.96
N ARG A 129 14.72 4.86 12.99
CA ARG A 129 13.63 5.75 12.52
C ARG A 129 14.17 6.90 11.70
N ASP A 130 13.42 7.37 10.72
CA ASP A 130 13.76 8.58 9.96
C ASP A 130 12.89 9.77 10.40
N LYS A 131 12.76 10.79 9.54
CA LYS A 131 11.92 11.97 9.77
C LYS A 131 10.53 11.88 9.11
N SER A 132 10.16 10.71 8.58
CA SER A 132 8.91 10.55 7.82
C SER A 132 7.69 10.27 8.71
N LEU A 133 7.90 9.91 9.97
CA LEU A 133 6.84 9.74 10.97
C LEU A 133 6.18 11.09 11.29
N ASN A 134 4.87 11.08 11.54
CA ASN A 134 4.21 12.25 12.11
C ASN A 134 4.60 12.43 13.59
N ASN A 135 4.44 13.65 14.12
CA ASN A 135 4.85 13.98 15.48
C ASN A 135 4.14 13.13 16.54
N GLU A 136 2.86 12.83 16.37
CA GLU A 136 2.10 12.05 17.34
C GLU A 136 2.61 10.61 17.47
N ASP A 137 2.89 9.95 16.34
CA ASP A 137 3.45 8.59 16.32
C ASP A 137 4.91 8.59 16.79
N LEU A 138 5.68 9.66 16.51
CA LEU A 138 7.05 9.82 17.00
C LEU A 138 7.08 9.96 18.53
N GLU A 139 6.28 10.86 19.09
CA GLU A 139 6.15 11.05 20.54
C GLU A 139 5.70 9.75 21.22
N TYR A 140 4.77 9.02 20.59
CA TYR A 140 4.33 7.72 21.08
C TYR A 140 5.46 6.69 21.07
N LEU A 141 6.20 6.58 19.97
CA LEU A 141 7.34 5.68 19.83
C LEU A 141 8.43 5.97 20.86
N GLU A 142 8.78 7.24 21.07
CA GLU A 142 9.80 7.65 22.04
C GLU A 142 9.36 7.38 23.48
N LYS A 143 8.10 7.63 23.81
CA LYS A 143 7.52 7.29 25.12
C LYS A 143 7.58 5.78 25.37
N LYS A 144 7.06 4.97 24.43
CA LYS A 144 7.06 3.50 24.55
C LYS A 144 8.47 2.91 24.55
N GLY A 145 9.39 3.46 23.76
CA GLY A 145 10.79 3.07 23.77
C GLY A 145 11.43 3.27 25.14
N LYS A 146 11.21 4.43 25.78
CA LYS A 146 11.70 4.71 27.14
C LYS A 146 11.09 3.76 28.18
N GLU A 147 9.77 3.53 28.13
CA GLU A 147 9.07 2.59 29.03
C GLU A 147 9.65 1.17 28.95
N LYS A 148 10.19 0.77 27.79
CA LYS A 148 10.78 -0.55 27.55
C LYS A 148 12.31 -0.58 27.62
N ASN A 149 12.96 0.53 27.97
CA ASN A 149 14.41 0.69 27.97
C ASN A 149 15.06 0.30 26.63
N VAL A 150 14.42 0.67 25.52
CA VAL A 150 14.89 0.40 24.15
C VAL A 150 15.49 1.67 23.56
N ASN A 151 16.70 1.57 23.03
CA ASN A 151 17.32 2.66 22.31
C ASN A 151 16.83 2.70 20.85
N ILE A 152 16.41 3.87 20.38
CA ILE A 152 15.91 4.08 19.01
C ILE A 152 16.83 5.07 18.33
N THR A 153 17.47 4.64 17.25
CA THR A 153 18.43 5.48 16.52
C THR A 153 17.73 6.25 15.41
N LEU A 154 17.82 7.58 15.44
CA LEU A 154 17.42 8.44 14.33
C LEU A 154 18.41 8.28 13.18
N ILE A 155 17.92 7.98 11.98
CA ILE A 155 18.65 8.03 10.71
C ILE A 155 18.42 9.38 10.05
N ASN A 156 19.49 10.04 9.66
CA ASN A 156 19.48 11.25 8.84
C ASN A 156 20.73 11.31 7.96
N GLU A 157 20.83 12.36 7.15
CA GLU A 157 21.94 12.56 6.21
C GLU A 157 23.34 12.54 6.88
N ARG A 158 23.43 12.91 8.17
CA ARG A 158 24.71 12.97 8.89
C ARG A 158 25.21 11.60 9.31
N ASN A 159 24.31 10.65 9.61
CA ASN A 159 24.68 9.36 10.19
C ASN A 159 24.33 8.15 9.32
N ILE A 160 23.59 8.33 8.23
CA ILE A 160 23.18 7.25 7.32
C ILE A 160 24.38 6.49 6.73
N SER A 161 25.52 7.17 6.54
CA SER A 161 26.77 6.56 6.08
C SER A 161 27.39 5.58 7.08
N TYR A 162 27.13 5.77 8.38
CA TYR A 162 27.69 4.98 9.47
C TYR A 162 26.76 3.85 9.93
N ILE A 163 25.53 3.73 9.44
CA ILE A 163 24.56 2.71 9.90
C ILE A 163 25.14 1.29 9.88
N LYS A 164 26.00 0.97 8.90
CA LYS A 164 26.62 -0.35 8.80
C LYS A 164 27.40 -0.75 10.07
N THR A 165 27.95 0.22 10.80
CA THR A 165 28.74 -0.04 12.02
C THR A 165 27.86 -0.37 13.23
N LEU A 166 26.56 -0.06 13.15
CA LEU A 166 25.58 -0.45 14.17
C LEU A 166 25.13 -1.90 14.03
N ILE A 167 25.47 -2.54 12.90
CA ILE A 167 25.09 -3.91 12.60
C ILE A 167 26.21 -4.83 13.11
N THR A 168 25.98 -5.43 14.27
CA THR A 168 26.90 -6.39 14.90
C THR A 168 26.41 -7.83 14.71
N PRO A 169 27.23 -8.85 15.00
CA PRO A 169 26.80 -10.26 14.95
C PRO A 169 25.62 -10.58 15.88
N GLU A 170 25.45 -9.81 16.95
CA GLU A 170 24.39 -10.01 17.96
C GLU A 170 23.02 -9.50 17.49
N ILE A 171 23.00 -8.62 16.49
CA ILE A 171 21.77 -8.07 15.93
C ILE A 171 21.14 -9.10 14.99
N GLU A 172 20.01 -9.65 15.42
CA GLU A 172 19.24 -10.64 14.66
C GLU A 172 18.02 -10.00 13.96
N THR A 173 17.57 -8.85 14.43
CA THR A 173 16.40 -8.15 13.87
C THR A 173 16.66 -6.65 13.71
N ILE A 174 16.24 -6.08 12.58
CA ILE A 174 16.18 -4.63 12.36
C ILE A 174 14.73 -4.22 12.16
N ILE A 175 14.28 -3.21 12.92
CA ILE A 175 12.97 -2.58 12.73
C ILE A 175 13.19 -1.19 12.13
N LEU A 176 12.63 -0.95 10.94
CA LEU A 176 12.71 0.34 10.25
C LEU A 176 11.37 1.08 10.35
N PHE A 177 11.33 2.10 11.20
CA PHE A 177 10.22 3.07 11.26
C PHE A 177 10.45 4.19 10.22
N SER A 178 10.29 3.86 8.94
CA SER A 178 10.43 4.81 7.82
C SER A 178 9.34 4.59 6.78
N LEU A 179 8.55 5.61 6.45
CA LEU A 179 7.48 5.52 5.46
C LEU A 179 7.95 5.67 4.01
N ARG A 180 9.13 6.28 3.80
CA ARG A 180 9.59 6.71 2.45
C ARG A 180 10.97 6.16 2.06
N ASP A 181 11.89 6.06 3.01
CA ASP A 181 13.32 5.95 2.71
C ASP A 181 13.89 4.53 2.94
N ASN A 182 13.02 3.52 3.11
CA ASN A 182 13.41 2.12 3.32
C ASN A 182 14.48 1.65 2.34
N ASN A 183 14.33 1.92 1.03
CA ASN A 183 15.29 1.49 0.01
C ASN A 183 16.70 2.05 0.21
N ILE A 184 16.78 3.34 0.56
CA ILE A 184 18.05 4.01 0.76
C ILE A 184 18.72 3.43 2.01
N ILE A 185 17.95 3.25 3.08
CA ILE A 185 18.43 2.69 4.35
C ILE A 185 18.89 1.24 4.15
N LEU A 186 18.07 0.39 3.53
CA LEU A 186 18.38 -1.02 3.28
C LEU A 186 19.62 -1.20 2.41
N LYS A 187 19.81 -0.38 1.35
CA LYS A 187 21.02 -0.41 0.52
C LYS A 187 22.29 -0.06 1.30
N LYS A 188 22.18 0.78 2.35
CA LYS A 188 23.33 1.11 3.21
C LYS A 188 23.63 -0.02 4.19
N ILE A 189 22.58 -0.65 4.74
CA ILE A 189 22.64 -1.81 5.63
C ILE A 189 23.19 -3.04 4.89
N SER A 190 22.84 -3.24 3.60
CA SER A 190 23.21 -4.42 2.81
C SER A 190 24.71 -4.61 2.62
N ASN A 191 25.52 -3.58 2.87
CA ASN A 191 26.97 -3.65 2.81
C ASN A 191 27.60 -4.25 4.08
N SER A 192 26.81 -4.55 5.11
CA SER A 192 27.30 -5.23 6.31
C SER A 192 27.49 -6.73 6.06
N PRO A 193 28.58 -7.34 6.58
CA PRO A 193 28.79 -8.79 6.47
C PRO A 193 27.69 -9.61 7.15
N PHE A 194 26.96 -9.03 8.12
CA PHE A 194 25.91 -9.74 8.87
C PHE A 194 24.52 -9.61 8.25
N PHE A 195 24.37 -8.84 7.16
CA PHE A 195 23.07 -8.52 6.56
C PHE A 195 22.18 -9.73 6.27
N LYS A 196 22.78 -10.83 5.76
CA LYS A 196 22.04 -12.06 5.40
C LYS A 196 21.41 -12.78 6.60
N ASN A 197 21.87 -12.50 7.82
CA ASN A 197 21.37 -13.14 9.04
C ASN A 197 20.26 -12.34 9.72
N ILE A 198 20.02 -11.11 9.25
CA ILE A 198 19.09 -10.18 9.87
C ILE A 198 17.68 -10.42 9.31
N LYS A 199 16.71 -10.47 10.23
CA LYS A 199 15.29 -10.39 9.92
C LYS A 199 14.84 -8.93 9.94
N PHE A 200 14.04 -8.52 8.98
CA PHE A 200 13.58 -7.15 8.86
C PHE A 200 12.11 -7.01 9.22
N ILE A 201 11.78 -5.92 9.90
CA ILE A 201 10.42 -5.42 10.07
C ILE A 201 10.38 -4.04 9.45
N LEU A 202 9.54 -3.86 8.43
CA LEU A 202 9.42 -2.61 7.69
C LEU A 202 8.07 -1.95 7.93
N ILE A 203 8.09 -0.63 8.04
CA ILE A 203 6.89 0.22 7.99
C ILE A 203 6.85 0.92 6.62
N GLY A 204 5.69 1.17 6.03
CA GLY A 204 5.56 2.00 4.82
C GLY A 204 5.81 1.27 3.50
N ASN A 205 6.49 1.94 2.56
CA ASN A 205 6.72 1.38 1.22
C ASN A 205 7.62 0.14 1.31
N THR A 206 7.12 -0.99 0.83
CA THR A 206 7.86 -2.26 0.79
C THR A 206 8.12 -2.74 -0.63
N ARG A 207 7.52 -2.15 -1.67
CA ARG A 207 7.42 -2.78 -3.01
C ARG A 207 8.78 -3.00 -3.70
N LYS A 208 9.77 -2.15 -3.42
CA LYS A 208 11.14 -2.29 -3.97
C LYS A 208 12.11 -3.03 -3.04
N ASP A 209 11.70 -3.22 -1.79
CA ASP A 209 12.59 -3.56 -0.67
C ASP A 209 12.62 -5.06 -0.36
N LEU A 210 11.60 -5.81 -0.79
CA LEU A 210 11.36 -7.19 -0.33
C LEU A 210 12.32 -8.23 -0.91
N ASN A 211 12.76 -8.07 -2.16
CA ASN A 211 13.54 -9.11 -2.84
C ASN A 211 14.97 -9.26 -2.29
N ILE A 212 15.41 -8.32 -1.46
CA ILE A 212 16.78 -8.25 -0.95
C ILE A 212 16.91 -8.58 0.54
N ILE A 213 15.80 -8.82 1.26
CA ILE A 213 15.78 -9.02 2.71
C ILE A 213 14.96 -10.23 3.15
N LYS A 214 15.28 -10.75 4.33
CA LYS A 214 14.40 -11.69 5.06
C LYS A 214 13.35 -10.91 5.83
N LEU A 215 12.21 -10.60 5.21
CA LEU A 215 11.12 -9.87 5.88
C LEU A 215 10.38 -10.77 6.87
N LYS A 216 10.22 -10.31 8.12
CA LYS A 216 9.38 -10.96 9.15
C LYS A 216 7.98 -10.36 9.16
N TYR A 217 7.89 -9.03 9.12
CA TYR A 217 6.62 -8.30 9.10
C TYR A 217 6.70 -7.06 8.20
N ALA A 218 5.59 -6.72 7.54
CA ALA A 218 5.37 -5.45 6.87
C ALA A 218 4.18 -4.72 7.51
N ILE A 219 4.37 -3.47 7.91
CA ILE A 219 3.33 -2.57 8.39
C ILE A 219 3.04 -1.57 7.28
N THR A 220 1.99 -1.80 6.50
CA THR A 220 1.73 -1.06 5.26
C THR A 220 0.25 -1.11 4.88
N LEU A 221 -0.11 -0.46 3.78
CA LEU A 221 -1.45 -0.53 3.20
C LEU A 221 -1.44 -1.49 2.01
N LYS A 222 -2.19 -2.58 2.12
CA LYS A 222 -2.46 -3.50 1.01
C LYS A 222 -3.79 -3.20 0.36
N GLU A 223 -4.06 -3.87 -0.77
CA GLU A 223 -5.33 -3.77 -1.49
C GLU A 223 -6.56 -3.92 -0.55
N PHE A 224 -6.56 -4.89 0.36
CA PHE A 224 -7.66 -5.10 1.30
C PHE A 224 -7.87 -3.91 2.27
N ASP A 225 -6.79 -3.25 2.70
CA ASP A 225 -6.88 -2.05 3.53
C ASP A 225 -7.52 -0.90 2.76
N LEU A 226 -7.13 -0.72 1.50
CA LEU A 226 -7.72 0.29 0.62
C LEU A 226 -9.21 0.03 0.38
N ILE A 227 -9.60 -1.25 0.23
CA ILE A 227 -11.01 -1.67 0.14
C ILE A 227 -11.78 -1.28 1.39
N LYS A 228 -11.22 -1.55 2.57
CA LYS A 228 -11.82 -1.17 3.85
C LYS A 228 -11.96 0.34 3.96
N ILE A 229 -10.87 1.07 3.70
CA ILE A 229 -10.82 2.53 3.78
C ILE A 229 -11.89 3.16 2.90
N VAL A 230 -11.98 2.83 1.61
CA VAL A 230 -12.92 3.53 0.71
C VAL A 230 -14.40 3.28 1.08
N LYS A 231 -14.71 2.15 1.69
CA LYS A 231 -16.06 1.85 2.17
C LYS A 231 -16.39 2.64 3.43
N ASP A 232 -15.46 2.63 4.39
CA ASP A 232 -15.66 3.16 5.74
C ASP A 232 -15.34 4.66 5.85
N ILE A 233 -14.73 5.28 4.82
CA ILE A 233 -14.26 6.66 4.91
C ILE A 233 -15.40 7.66 5.12
N GLU A 234 -15.24 8.47 6.15
CA GLU A 234 -16.15 9.55 6.54
C GLU A 234 -15.33 10.79 6.96
N LYS A 235 -16.01 11.84 7.42
CA LYS A 235 -15.35 13.03 7.94
C LYS A 235 -14.53 12.68 9.18
N ASN A 236 -13.29 13.16 9.26
CA ASN A 236 -12.34 12.90 10.37
C ASN A 236 -11.91 11.43 10.54
N PHE A 237 -11.95 10.63 9.46
CA PHE A 237 -11.55 9.23 9.49
C PHE A 237 -10.07 9.04 9.89
N GLN A 238 -9.84 8.17 10.88
CA GLN A 238 -8.53 7.72 11.29
C GLN A 238 -8.35 6.23 10.96
N TYR A 239 -7.20 5.89 10.39
CA TYR A 239 -6.85 4.51 10.04
C TYR A 239 -5.56 4.09 10.75
N GLU A 240 -5.62 2.93 11.40
CA GLU A 240 -4.45 2.29 12.00
C GLU A 240 -3.85 1.29 11.01
N PHE A 241 -2.54 1.38 10.79
CA PHE A 241 -1.86 0.48 9.87
C PHE A 241 -2.04 -1.00 10.26
N SER A 242 -2.36 -1.81 9.25
CA SER A 242 -2.36 -3.27 9.34
C SER A 242 -0.94 -3.83 9.40
N ILE A 243 -0.78 -4.94 10.12
CA ILE A 243 0.48 -5.68 10.27
C ILE A 243 0.36 -6.99 9.50
N TYR A 244 1.28 -7.22 8.57
CA TYR A 244 1.30 -8.40 7.71
C TYR A 244 2.50 -9.27 8.01
N LYS A 245 2.26 -10.53 8.33
CA LYS A 245 3.30 -11.56 8.43
C LYS A 245 3.67 -12.07 7.03
N GLN A 246 4.96 -12.31 6.80
CA GLN A 246 5.49 -12.94 5.58
C GLN A 246 6.00 -14.34 5.87
#